data_AF-A0AAD5G289-F1
#
_entry.id   AF-A0AAD5G289-F1
#
_cell.length_a   1.000
_cell.length_b   1.000
_cell.length_c   1.000
_cell.angle_alpha   90.00
_cell.angle_beta   90.00
_cell.angle_gamma   90.00
#
_symmetry.space_group_name_H-M   'P 1'
#
loop_
_entity.id
_entity.type
_entity.pdbx_description
1 polymer ?
#
loop_
_entity_poly.entity_id
_entity_poly.type
_entity_poly.pdbx_seq_one_letter_code
_entity_poly.pdbx_strand_id
1 'polypeptide(L)'
;MVMVFGEITTKAVVDYEKIVRDTCRNTGFTSADVGLDADKCNVLVNIEQQSPDIAQGVHGHLTKRPEEIGAGDQGHMFGYATDETPELMPLTHAAKSVVASGLARRCIVQVSYAIGVAEPLSVFVDTYKTGTIPDSDILALIKENFDFRPGMMAINLDLTRGRNYRYQKTAAYGHFGREDPDFTWETPKILKPKA
;
A
#
# COMPACT_ATOMS: atom_id res chain seq x y z
N MET A 1 -19.18 -18.24 -11.47
CA MET A 1 -19.71 -16.85 -11.55
C MET A 1 -18.66 -15.95 -10.94
N VAL A 2 -18.39 -14.80 -11.54
CA VAL A 2 -17.53 -13.75 -10.96
C VAL A 2 -18.36 -12.47 -10.85
N MET A 3 -18.28 -11.79 -9.71
CA MET A 3 -18.93 -10.49 -9.52
C MET A 3 -17.86 -9.47 -9.17
N VAL A 4 -17.85 -8.34 -9.89
CA VAL A 4 -17.04 -7.16 -9.56
C VAL A 4 -17.99 -6.07 -9.10
N PHE A 5 -17.79 -5.58 -7.89
CA PHE A 5 -18.66 -4.58 -7.26
C PHE A 5 -17.86 -3.61 -6.40
N GLY A 6 -18.44 -2.45 -6.11
CA GLY A 6 -17.82 -1.39 -5.33
C GLY A 6 -17.90 -0.04 -6.04
N GLU A 7 -16.95 0.84 -5.73
CA GLU A 7 -16.99 2.25 -6.16
C GLU A 7 -15.76 2.61 -6.99
N ILE A 8 -15.96 3.11 -8.22
CA ILE A 8 -14.89 3.61 -9.09
C ILE A 8 -15.31 4.92 -9.75
N THR A 9 -14.56 5.98 -9.46
CA THR A 9 -14.66 7.26 -10.18
C THR A 9 -13.42 7.41 -11.06
N THR A 10 -13.58 7.32 -12.38
CA THR A 10 -12.47 7.37 -13.34
C THR A 10 -12.86 8.03 -14.66
N LYS A 11 -11.86 8.56 -15.37
CA LYS A 11 -11.99 9.01 -16.77
C LYS A 11 -11.67 7.90 -17.77
N ALA A 12 -11.18 6.75 -17.30
CA ALA A 12 -10.82 5.64 -18.17
C ALA A 12 -12.06 4.98 -18.76
N VAL A 13 -11.97 4.57 -20.02
CA VAL A 13 -12.96 3.68 -20.67
C VAL A 13 -12.50 2.25 -20.40
N VAL A 14 -13.26 1.52 -19.57
CA VAL A 14 -12.86 0.21 -19.06
C VAL A 14 -13.94 -0.82 -19.38
N ASP A 15 -13.52 -1.92 -20.02
CA ASP A 15 -14.32 -3.13 -20.13
C ASP A 15 -13.99 -4.07 -18.97
N TYR A 16 -14.79 -3.97 -17.90
CA TYR A 16 -14.59 -4.76 -16.69
C TYR A 16 -14.76 -6.25 -16.93
N GLU A 17 -15.70 -6.64 -17.78
CA GLU A 17 -15.94 -8.05 -18.08
C GLU A 17 -14.72 -8.65 -18.77
N LYS A 18 -14.17 -7.96 -19.77
CA LYS A 18 -12.94 -8.40 -20.44
C LYS A 18 -11.78 -8.56 -19.44
N ILE A 19 -11.58 -7.61 -18.53
CA ILE A 19 -10.52 -7.69 -17.50
C ILE A 19 -10.71 -8.92 -16.61
N VAL A 20 -11.94 -9.20 -16.17
CA VAL A 20 -12.26 -10.38 -15.37
C VAL A 20 -11.89 -11.65 -16.13
N ARG A 21 -12.38 -11.80 -17.36
CA ARG A 21 -12.15 -12.99 -18.18
C ARG A 21 -10.66 -13.20 -18.46
N ASP A 22 -9.95 -12.14 -18.83
CA ASP A 22 -8.51 -12.20 -19.09
C ASP A 22 -7.72 -12.59 -17.84
N THR A 23 -8.10 -12.05 -16.68
CA THR A 23 -7.46 -12.40 -15.40
C THR A 23 -7.69 -13.86 -15.04
N CYS A 24 -8.93 -14.35 -15.13
CA CYS A 24 -9.25 -15.76 -14.89
C CYS A 24 -8.47 -16.67 -15.85
N ARG A 25 -8.46 -16.34 -17.15
CA ARG A 25 -7.78 -17.14 -18.17
C ARG A 25 -6.28 -17.22 -17.94
N ASN A 26 -5.64 -16.08 -17.68
CA ASN A 26 -4.19 -16.00 -17.40
C ASN A 26 -3.78 -16.73 -16.12
N THR A 27 -4.72 -16.92 -15.19
CA THR A 27 -4.52 -17.70 -13.96
C THR A 27 -4.64 -19.21 -14.22
N GLY A 28 -5.24 -19.62 -15.33
CA GLY A 28 -5.42 -21.02 -15.72
C GLY A 28 -6.86 -21.53 -15.70
N PHE A 29 -7.86 -20.67 -15.41
CA PHE A 29 -9.28 -21.04 -15.41
C PHE A 29 -9.85 -21.08 -16.84
N THR A 30 -9.61 -22.18 -17.56
CA THR A 30 -9.91 -22.33 -18.98
C THR A 30 -11.02 -23.35 -19.28
N SER A 31 -11.54 -24.06 -18.29
CA SER A 31 -12.62 -25.03 -18.45
C SER A 31 -13.39 -25.28 -17.16
N ALA A 32 -14.59 -25.84 -17.27
CA ALA A 32 -15.37 -26.23 -16.10
C ALA A 32 -14.64 -27.29 -15.24
N ASP A 33 -13.83 -28.15 -15.88
CA ASP A 33 -13.10 -29.24 -15.21
C ASP A 33 -12.03 -28.71 -14.25
N VAL A 34 -11.46 -27.53 -14.52
CA VAL A 34 -10.51 -26.84 -13.62
C VAL A 34 -11.21 -25.92 -12.61
N GLY A 35 -12.55 -25.98 -12.53
CA GLY A 35 -13.38 -25.29 -11.54
C GLY A 35 -14.03 -23.98 -12.04
N LEU A 36 -13.53 -23.37 -13.12
CA LEU A 36 -14.10 -22.17 -13.73
C LEU A 36 -13.65 -22.07 -15.19
N ASP A 37 -14.59 -21.82 -16.09
CA ASP A 37 -14.33 -21.50 -17.49
C ASP A 37 -14.43 -19.98 -17.69
N ALA A 38 -13.29 -19.30 -17.93
CA ALA A 38 -13.24 -17.85 -18.10
C ALA A 38 -14.10 -17.35 -19.28
N ASP A 39 -14.35 -18.17 -20.29
CA ASP A 39 -15.11 -17.78 -21.49
C ASP A 39 -16.61 -18.06 -21.34
N LYS A 40 -17.00 -18.96 -20.43
CA LYS A 40 -18.41 -19.36 -20.23
C LYS A 40 -19.03 -18.90 -18.92
N CYS A 41 -18.23 -18.44 -17.95
CA CYS A 41 -18.80 -18.03 -16.66
C CYS A 41 -19.61 -16.72 -16.77
N ASN A 42 -20.66 -16.62 -15.94
CA ASN A 42 -21.39 -15.38 -15.74
C ASN A 42 -20.49 -14.35 -15.04
N VAL A 43 -20.37 -13.16 -15.63
CA VAL A 43 -19.69 -12.01 -15.05
C VAL A 43 -20.73 -10.94 -14.73
N LEU A 44 -20.83 -10.59 -13.45
CA LEU A 44 -21.74 -9.55 -12.97
C LEU A 44 -20.92 -8.31 -12.59
N VAL A 45 -21.27 -7.16 -13.15
CA VAL A 45 -20.60 -5.89 -12.86
C VAL A 45 -21.59 -4.97 -12.16
N ASN A 46 -21.32 -4.65 -10.90
CA ASN A 46 -22.12 -3.76 -10.08
C ASN A 46 -21.24 -2.67 -9.44
N ILE A 47 -20.70 -1.81 -10.29
CA ILE A 47 -19.77 -0.74 -9.91
C ILE A 47 -20.50 0.59 -9.96
N GLU A 48 -20.48 1.31 -8.84
CA GLU A 48 -21.04 2.65 -8.71
C GLU A 48 -19.92 3.71 -8.67
N GLN A 49 -20.29 4.99 -8.67
CA GLN A 49 -19.32 6.06 -8.42
C GLN A 49 -19.05 6.19 -6.93
N GLN A 50 -17.87 6.70 -6.57
CA GLN A 50 -17.57 7.00 -5.17
C GLN A 50 -18.59 7.99 -4.59
N SER A 51 -18.97 7.75 -3.32
CA SER A 51 -19.85 8.67 -2.58
C SER A 51 -19.35 10.12 -2.65
N PRO A 52 -20.20 11.10 -3.05
CA PRO A 52 -19.83 12.51 -3.07
C PRO A 52 -19.35 13.04 -1.72
N ASP A 53 -19.94 12.56 -0.61
CA ASP A 53 -19.58 12.98 0.75
C ASP A 53 -18.15 12.53 1.10
N ILE A 54 -17.78 11.31 0.72
CA ILE A 54 -16.41 10.79 0.87
C ILE A 54 -15.45 11.58 -0.02
N ALA A 55 -15.82 11.79 -1.29
CA ALA A 55 -15.00 12.53 -2.24
C ALA A 55 -14.70 13.97 -1.78
N GLN A 56 -15.69 14.65 -1.21
CA GLN A 56 -15.53 15.99 -0.64
C GLN A 56 -14.61 15.97 0.59
N GLY A 57 -14.83 15.04 1.53
CA GLY A 57 -14.05 14.93 2.77
C GLY A 57 -12.58 14.56 2.53
N VAL A 58 -12.32 13.65 1.59
CA VAL A 58 -10.98 13.09 1.33
C VAL A 58 -10.16 14.03 0.44
N HIS A 59 -10.62 14.28 -0.78
CA HIS A 59 -9.86 15.01 -1.82
C HIS A 59 -10.58 16.25 -2.36
N GLY A 60 -11.71 16.67 -1.75
CA GLY A 60 -12.45 17.87 -2.13
C GLY A 60 -12.93 17.83 -3.58
N HIS A 61 -13.44 16.69 -4.05
CA HIS A 61 -13.75 16.49 -5.48
C HIS A 61 -12.56 16.77 -6.42
N LEU A 62 -11.35 16.39 -5.99
CA LEU A 62 -10.09 16.51 -6.72
C LEU A 62 -9.53 17.94 -6.75
N THR A 63 -9.92 18.79 -5.78
CA THR A 63 -9.45 20.17 -5.66
C THR A 63 -8.35 20.36 -4.62
N LYS A 64 -8.23 19.44 -3.64
CA LYS A 64 -7.20 19.53 -2.60
C LYS A 64 -5.79 19.31 -3.17
N ARG A 65 -4.81 20.02 -2.60
CA ARG A 65 -3.39 19.78 -2.90
C ARG A 65 -2.92 18.46 -2.27
N PRO A 66 -1.86 17.80 -2.77
CA PRO A 66 -1.40 16.53 -2.23
C PRO A 66 -1.14 16.53 -0.72
N GLU A 67 -0.58 17.62 -0.18
CA GLU A 67 -0.32 17.82 1.23
C GLU A 67 -1.58 17.99 2.10
N GLU A 68 -2.74 18.23 1.48
CA GLU A 68 -4.05 18.44 2.12
C GLU A 68 -4.98 17.23 1.95
N ILE A 69 -4.61 16.25 1.11
CA ILE A 69 -5.42 15.04 0.90
C ILE A 69 -5.53 14.28 2.23
N GLY A 70 -6.76 14.12 2.69
CA GLY A 70 -7.07 13.37 3.90
C GLY A 70 -7.00 11.86 3.67
N ALA A 71 -6.92 11.08 4.75
CA ALA A 71 -7.06 9.64 4.65
C ALA A 71 -8.45 9.27 4.10
N GLY A 72 -8.48 8.27 3.22
CA GLY A 72 -9.72 7.80 2.58
C GLY A 72 -10.71 7.16 3.55
N ASP A 73 -10.20 6.63 4.65
CA ASP A 73 -10.95 5.99 5.73
C ASP A 73 -10.14 6.09 7.03
N GLN A 74 -10.77 5.73 8.15
CA GLN A 74 -10.08 5.50 9.41
C GLN A 74 -9.39 4.13 9.44
N GLY A 75 -8.35 3.99 10.25
CA GLY A 75 -7.71 2.70 10.48
C GLY A 75 -6.32 2.82 11.05
N HIS A 76 -5.69 1.67 11.29
CA HIS A 76 -4.28 1.61 11.66
C HIS A 76 -3.58 0.52 10.84
N MET A 77 -2.32 0.78 10.52
CA MET A 77 -1.49 -0.08 9.68
C MET A 77 -0.20 -0.39 10.42
N PHE A 78 0.30 -1.61 10.25
CA PHE A 78 1.57 -2.03 10.80
C PHE A 78 2.58 -2.28 9.69
N GLY A 79 3.79 -1.83 9.97
CA GLY A 79 5.00 -2.15 9.26
C GLY A 79 5.91 -3.01 10.09
N TYR A 80 6.62 -3.94 9.49
CA TYR A 80 7.59 -4.78 10.18
C TYR A 80 8.89 -4.83 9.37
N ALA A 81 9.98 -5.27 10.00
CA ALA A 81 11.22 -5.72 9.37
C ALA A 81 12.03 -6.57 10.36
N THR A 82 12.82 -7.53 9.86
CA THR A 82 13.77 -8.33 10.65
C THR A 82 15.00 -8.68 9.83
N ASP A 83 16.18 -8.79 10.46
CA ASP A 83 17.44 -9.17 9.81
C ASP A 83 17.61 -10.70 9.59
N GLU A 84 16.58 -11.49 9.86
CA GLU A 84 16.59 -12.96 9.73
C GLU A 84 16.73 -13.45 8.28
N THR A 85 16.41 -12.59 7.30
CA THR A 85 16.50 -12.89 5.86
C THR A 85 17.13 -11.71 5.11
N PRO A 86 17.83 -11.92 3.98
CA PRO A 86 18.40 -10.83 3.18
C PRO A 86 17.35 -9.80 2.73
N GLU A 87 16.11 -10.24 2.52
CA GLU A 87 15.01 -9.39 2.07
C GLU A 87 14.35 -8.59 3.21
N LEU A 88 14.77 -8.84 4.46
CA LEU A 88 14.30 -8.22 5.70
C LEU A 88 12.83 -8.47 6.09
N MET A 89 12.23 -9.57 5.61
CA MET A 89 10.78 -9.85 5.67
C MET A 89 10.21 -10.24 7.04
N PRO A 90 8.93 -9.90 7.38
CA PRO A 90 7.94 -9.12 6.59
C PRO A 90 8.15 -7.60 6.64
N LEU A 91 7.84 -6.86 5.57
CA LEU A 91 8.47 -5.56 5.32
C LEU A 91 7.55 -4.38 5.02
N THR A 92 7.78 -3.21 5.62
CA THR A 92 7.28 -1.94 5.04
C THR A 92 8.37 -0.87 5.05
N HIS A 93 8.21 0.13 4.17
CA HIS A 93 9.24 1.13 3.84
C HIS A 93 9.96 1.73 5.06
N ALA A 94 9.24 2.14 6.11
CA ALA A 94 9.83 2.72 7.32
C ALA A 94 10.58 1.68 8.17
N ALA A 95 9.95 0.54 8.46
CA ALA A 95 10.57 -0.52 9.27
C ALA A 95 11.80 -1.13 8.56
N LYS A 96 11.74 -1.33 7.23
CA LYS A 96 12.88 -1.75 6.40
C LYS A 96 14.04 -0.79 6.57
N SER A 97 13.75 0.50 6.49
CA SER A 97 14.76 1.56 6.56
C SER A 97 15.47 1.57 7.92
N VAL A 98 14.75 1.32 9.02
CA VAL A 98 15.35 1.18 10.35
C VAL A 98 16.34 0.01 10.39
N VAL A 99 15.90 -1.19 9.97
CA VAL A 99 16.74 -2.40 10.03
C VAL A 99 17.91 -2.32 9.04
N ALA A 100 17.66 -1.89 7.80
CA ALA A 100 18.69 -1.72 6.78
C ALA A 100 19.73 -0.64 7.14
N SER A 101 19.37 0.34 7.97
CA SER A 101 20.31 1.35 8.50
C SER A 101 21.09 0.86 9.72
N GLY A 102 20.89 -0.39 10.17
CA GLY A 102 21.56 -0.95 11.34
C GLY A 102 21.09 -0.35 12.68
N LEU A 103 19.91 0.30 12.70
CA LEU A 103 19.38 0.93 13.91
C LEU A 103 18.67 -0.07 14.83
N ALA A 104 18.27 -1.23 14.30
CA ALA A 104 17.70 -2.34 15.04
C ALA A 104 17.85 -3.63 14.23
N ARG A 105 17.74 -4.79 14.90
CA ARG A 105 17.63 -6.08 14.18
C ARG A 105 16.19 -6.38 13.77
N ARG A 106 15.21 -5.95 14.58
CA ARG A 106 13.78 -6.10 14.36
C ARG A 106 13.09 -4.78 14.66
N CYS A 107 12.07 -4.41 13.88
CA CYS A 107 11.33 -3.18 14.08
C CYS A 107 9.87 -3.37 13.67
N ILE A 108 8.95 -2.96 14.53
CA ILE A 108 7.54 -2.74 14.16
C ILE A 108 7.24 -1.24 14.20
N VAL A 109 6.51 -0.76 13.19
CA VAL A 109 6.04 0.62 13.09
C VAL A 109 4.53 0.58 12.94
N GLN A 110 3.80 1.33 13.74
CA GLN A 110 2.35 1.52 13.57
C GLN A 110 2.07 2.94 13.12
N VAL A 111 1.10 3.12 12.22
CA VAL A 111 0.50 4.42 11.90
C VAL A 111 -1.01 4.32 11.97
N SER A 112 -1.71 5.38 12.39
CA SER A 112 -3.18 5.42 12.40
C SER A 112 -3.74 6.71 11.82
N TYR A 113 -4.95 6.65 11.26
CA TYR A 113 -5.63 7.77 10.61
C TYR A 113 -7.11 7.84 10.99
N ALA A 114 -7.67 9.03 10.89
CA ALA A 114 -9.11 9.26 10.76
C ALA A 114 -9.44 9.71 9.34
N ILE A 115 -10.64 9.36 8.88
CA ILE A 115 -11.13 9.76 7.56
C ILE A 115 -11.09 11.29 7.40
N GLY A 116 -10.61 11.75 6.23
CA GLY A 116 -10.51 13.16 5.89
C GLY A 116 -9.36 13.92 6.55
N VAL A 117 -8.60 13.30 7.46
CA VAL A 117 -7.45 13.92 8.15
C VAL A 117 -6.15 13.52 7.43
N ALA A 118 -5.32 14.50 7.07
CA ALA A 118 -4.07 14.25 6.34
C ALA A 118 -2.96 13.71 7.25
N GLU A 119 -2.80 14.31 8.44
CA GLU A 119 -1.80 13.89 9.41
C GLU A 119 -2.21 12.60 10.13
N PRO A 120 -1.26 11.69 10.46
CA PRO A 120 -1.57 10.52 11.24
C PRO A 120 -1.97 10.89 12.68
N LEU A 121 -2.94 10.19 13.24
CA LEU A 121 -3.35 10.35 14.63
C LEU A 121 -2.30 9.83 15.61
N SER A 122 -1.62 8.75 15.24
CA SER A 122 -0.52 8.18 16.01
C SER A 122 0.54 7.54 15.12
N VAL A 123 1.78 7.55 15.62
CA VAL A 123 2.89 6.77 15.08
C VAL A 123 3.61 6.13 16.26
N PHE A 124 3.84 4.82 16.18
CA PHE A 124 4.50 4.03 17.23
C PHE A 124 5.64 3.20 16.64
N VAL A 125 6.67 2.97 17.44
CA VAL A 125 7.85 2.14 17.11
C VAL A 125 8.16 1.24 18.29
N ASP A 126 8.47 -0.02 18.00
CA ASP A 126 9.07 -0.96 18.96
C ASP A 126 10.14 -1.80 18.24
N THR A 127 11.36 -1.81 18.79
CA THR A 127 12.47 -2.57 18.21
C THR A 127 12.66 -3.95 18.84
N TYR A 128 11.73 -4.40 19.67
CA TYR A 128 11.80 -5.64 20.44
C TYR A 128 13.10 -5.73 21.25
N LYS A 129 13.56 -4.58 21.77
CA LYS A 129 14.84 -4.44 22.49
C LYS A 129 16.08 -4.75 21.66
N THR A 130 15.97 -4.67 20.33
CA THR A 130 17.10 -4.88 19.41
C THR A 130 17.68 -3.57 18.87
N GLY A 131 17.09 -2.43 19.24
CA GLY A 131 17.56 -1.10 18.86
C GLY A 131 18.96 -0.79 19.37
N THR A 132 19.77 -0.14 18.54
CA THR A 132 21.09 0.39 18.93
C THR A 132 21.00 1.76 19.60
N ILE A 133 19.83 2.41 19.47
CA ILE A 133 19.43 3.65 20.15
C ILE A 133 18.00 3.48 20.70
N PRO A 134 17.52 4.35 21.60
CA PRO A 134 16.16 4.29 22.14
C PRO A 134 15.08 4.34 21.04
N ASP A 135 13.98 3.61 21.24
CA ASP A 135 12.83 3.58 20.31
C ASP A 135 12.21 4.98 20.10
N SER A 136 12.31 5.87 21.10
CA SER A 136 11.91 7.28 20.99
C SER A 136 12.69 8.04 19.93
N ASP A 137 13.99 7.74 19.81
CA ASP A 137 14.89 8.43 18.89
C ASP A 137 14.71 7.87 17.47
N ILE A 138 14.45 6.56 17.35
CA ILE A 138 14.05 5.93 16.09
C ILE A 138 12.70 6.49 15.61
N LEU A 139 11.73 6.66 16.51
CA LEU A 139 10.46 7.30 16.20
C LEU A 139 10.65 8.73 15.68
N ALA A 140 11.54 9.52 16.31
CA ALA A 140 11.87 10.87 15.86
C ALA A 140 12.49 10.86 14.45
N LEU A 141 13.43 9.94 14.19
CA LEU A 141 14.03 9.76 12.86
C LEU A 141 12.99 9.38 11.81
N ILE A 142 12.07 8.47 12.14
CA ILE A 142 10.99 8.08 11.23
C ILE A 142 10.09 9.29 10.91
N LYS A 143 9.66 10.05 11.92
CA LYS A 143 8.83 11.24 11.71
C LYS A 143 9.53 12.34 10.90
N GLU A 144 10.85 12.44 10.98
CA GLU A 144 11.64 13.42 10.21
C GLU A 144 11.85 12.99 8.75
N ASN A 145 11.92 11.67 8.47
CA ASN A 145 12.32 11.15 7.15
C ASN A 145 11.15 10.57 6.32
N PHE A 146 10.00 10.34 6.93
CA PHE A 146 8.81 9.78 6.27
C PHE A 146 7.63 10.71 6.42
N ASP A 147 7.10 11.15 5.28
CA ASP A 147 5.85 11.90 5.22
C ASP A 147 4.69 10.90 5.13
N PHE A 148 3.95 10.79 6.23
CA PHE A 148 2.81 9.90 6.34
C PHE A 148 1.51 10.51 5.82
N ARG A 149 1.50 11.70 5.23
CA ARG A 149 0.28 12.23 4.63
C ARG A 149 -0.08 11.43 3.38
N PRO A 150 -1.34 10.99 3.19
CA PRO A 150 -1.73 10.09 2.11
C PRO A 150 -1.32 10.56 0.71
N GLY A 151 -1.54 11.84 0.39
CA GLY A 151 -1.13 12.39 -0.91
C GLY A 151 0.39 12.42 -1.10
N MET A 152 1.14 12.66 -0.02
CA MET A 152 2.61 12.65 -0.05
C MET A 152 3.16 11.22 -0.16
N MET A 153 2.54 10.24 0.51
CA MET A 153 2.87 8.82 0.32
C MET A 153 2.64 8.39 -1.13
N ALA A 154 1.51 8.78 -1.72
CA ALA A 154 1.19 8.46 -3.11
C ALA A 154 2.23 9.00 -4.10
N ILE A 155 2.75 10.21 -3.86
CA ILE A 155 3.81 10.82 -4.68
C ILE A 155 5.15 10.15 -4.42
N ASN A 156 5.58 10.07 -3.15
CA ASN A 156 6.90 9.59 -2.76
C ASN A 156 7.14 8.13 -3.15
N LEU A 157 6.09 7.32 -3.20
CA LEU A 157 6.14 5.92 -3.60
C LEU A 157 5.65 5.70 -5.05
N ASP A 158 5.32 6.76 -5.80
CA ASP A 158 4.84 6.68 -7.18
C ASP A 158 3.65 5.71 -7.35
N LEU A 159 2.64 5.85 -6.47
CA LEU A 159 1.51 4.91 -6.36
C LEU A 159 0.41 5.18 -7.40
N THR A 160 0.46 6.27 -8.15
CA THR A 160 -0.52 6.53 -9.21
C THR A 160 -0.13 5.89 -10.55
N ARG A 161 1.10 5.33 -10.64
CA ARG A 161 1.60 4.63 -11.83
C ARG A 161 0.96 3.23 -11.98
N GLY A 162 -0.11 3.14 -12.78
CA GLY A 162 -0.81 1.88 -13.05
C GLY A 162 -0.29 1.04 -14.23
N ARG A 163 0.74 1.47 -14.95
CA ARG A 163 1.26 0.74 -16.14
C ARG A 163 1.93 -0.58 -15.75
N ASN A 164 2.13 -1.47 -16.72
CA ASN A 164 2.80 -2.77 -16.57
C ASN A 164 2.19 -3.70 -15.50
N TYR A 165 0.88 -3.59 -15.26
CA TYR A 165 0.16 -4.42 -14.30
C TYR A 165 0.74 -4.37 -12.87
N ARG A 166 1.33 -3.22 -12.49
CA ARG A 166 2.03 -2.99 -11.21
C ARG A 166 1.31 -3.61 -10.00
N TYR A 167 0.03 -3.30 -9.83
CA TYR A 167 -0.77 -3.79 -8.70
C TYR A 167 -1.30 -5.21 -8.87
N GLN A 168 -1.43 -5.72 -10.10
CA GLN A 168 -1.76 -7.13 -10.30
C GLN A 168 -0.61 -8.02 -9.82
N LYS A 169 0.64 -7.58 -9.99
CA LYS A 169 1.81 -8.31 -9.51
C LYS A 169 1.78 -8.49 -7.99
N THR A 170 1.25 -7.55 -7.22
CA THR A 170 1.17 -7.66 -5.75
C THR A 170 0.05 -8.59 -5.27
N ALA A 171 -0.94 -8.89 -6.11
CA ALA A 171 -2.14 -9.64 -5.73
C ALA A 171 -1.89 -11.16 -5.51
N ALA A 172 -0.67 -11.64 -5.82
CA ALA A 172 -0.23 -12.99 -5.53
C ALA A 172 1.21 -12.97 -4.99
N TYR A 173 1.53 -13.93 -4.13
CA TYR A 173 2.87 -14.15 -3.55
C TYR A 173 3.38 -13.02 -2.65
N GLY A 174 2.49 -12.17 -2.14
CA GLY A 174 2.80 -11.13 -1.16
C GLY A 174 3.19 -9.79 -1.77
N HIS A 175 2.96 -8.73 -0.99
CA HIS A 175 3.25 -7.34 -1.34
C HIS A 175 4.69 -6.90 -1.04
N PHE A 176 5.40 -7.67 -0.22
CA PHE A 176 6.64 -7.26 0.43
C PHE A 176 7.76 -8.26 0.21
N GLY A 177 9.01 -7.82 0.37
CA GLY A 177 10.21 -8.65 0.25
C GLY A 177 10.48 -9.09 -1.19
N ARG A 178 10.20 -8.20 -2.14
CA ARG A 178 10.29 -8.50 -3.57
C ARG A 178 11.20 -7.50 -4.26
N GLU A 179 12.01 -7.98 -5.19
CA GLU A 179 13.02 -7.16 -5.88
C GLU A 179 12.51 -6.42 -7.12
N ASP A 180 11.23 -6.61 -7.46
CA ASP A 180 10.62 -5.93 -8.60
C ASP A 180 10.66 -4.41 -8.40
N PRO A 181 11.24 -3.63 -9.34
CA PRO A 181 11.43 -2.19 -9.18
C PRO A 181 10.11 -1.39 -9.14
N ASP A 182 8.98 -2.01 -9.50
CA ASP A 182 7.67 -1.41 -9.27
C ASP A 182 7.25 -1.42 -7.79
N PHE A 183 7.93 -2.14 -6.90
CA PHE A 183 7.63 -2.10 -5.47
C PHE A 183 8.54 -1.08 -4.79
N THR A 184 8.32 0.19 -5.10
CA THR A 184 9.11 1.33 -4.60
C THR A 184 9.23 1.40 -3.08
N TRP A 185 8.27 0.85 -2.33
CA TRP A 185 8.32 0.73 -0.86
C TRP A 185 9.41 -0.24 -0.37
N GLU A 186 9.92 -1.11 -1.25
CA GLU A 186 11.04 -2.02 -0.97
C GLU A 186 12.40 -1.33 -0.99
N THR A 187 12.51 -0.10 -1.52
CA THR A 187 13.76 0.66 -1.49
C THR A 187 13.91 1.33 -0.12
N PRO A 188 14.88 0.92 0.73
CA PRO A 188 15.06 1.55 2.03
C PRO A 188 15.63 2.97 1.90
N LYS A 189 15.22 3.85 2.81
CA LYS A 189 15.91 5.12 3.07
C LYS A 189 17.01 4.87 4.10
N ILE A 190 18.20 5.45 3.88
CA ILE A 190 19.28 5.39 4.86
C ILE A 190 19.05 6.43 5.94
N LEU A 191 18.86 5.98 7.18
CA LEU A 191 18.64 6.81 8.35
C LEU A 191 19.94 6.95 9.14
N LYS A 192 20.24 8.17 9.60
CA LYS A 192 21.43 8.46 10.42
C LYS A 192 21.02 9.14 11.72
N PRO A 193 21.46 8.65 12.89
CA PRO A 193 21.28 9.37 14.14
C PRO A 193 21.94 10.76 14.08
N LYS A 194 21.35 11.73 14.77
CA LYS A 194 22.02 13.03 14.97
C LYS A 194 23.22 12.80 15.89
N ALA A 195 24.37 13.36 15.50
CA ALA A 195 25.62 13.26 16.25
C ALA A 195 25.55 14.00 17.60
#